data_AF-A0A061SK39-F1
#
_entry.id   AF-A0A061SK39-F1
#
_cell.length_a   1.000
_cell.length_b   1.000
_cell.length_c   1.000
_cell.angle_alpha   90.00
_cell.angle_beta   90.00
_cell.angle_gamma   90.00
#
_symmetry.space_group_name_H-M   'P 1'
#
loop_
_entity.id
_entity.type
_entity.pdbx_description
1 polymer ?
#
loop_
_entity_poly.entity_id
_entity_poly.type
_entity_poly.pdbx_seq_one_letter_code
_entity_poly.pdbx_strand_id
1 'polypeptide(L)'
;VAETASGDLIMLLRSAADTVWASRSEDGGLTWSTPEPTSLPNPNSKVSVIKLLGRWGGTLMAALNHHPRLRGPHSRTRSRLGAHGLSSRGWRRRWRPATAGTTIQP
;
A
#
# COMPACT_ATOMS: atom_id res chain seq x y z
N VAL A 1 -1.46 1.04 10.78
CA VAL A 1 -1.10 2.45 11.04
C VAL A 1 0.40 2.58 10.91
N ALA A 2 0.91 3.71 10.42
CA ALA A 2 2.33 4.04 10.39
C ALA A 2 2.53 5.54 10.58
N GLU A 3 3.67 5.92 11.16
CA GLU A 3 4.10 7.32 11.27
C GLU A 3 4.74 7.77 9.94
N THR A 4 4.37 8.95 9.48
CA THR A 4 4.91 9.58 8.27
C THR A 4 6.24 10.28 8.55
N ALA A 5 6.88 10.87 7.54
CA ALA A 5 8.10 11.64 7.73
C ALA A 5 7.88 12.95 8.53
N SER A 6 6.68 13.52 8.54
CA SER A 6 6.34 14.73 9.30
C SER A 6 6.04 14.45 10.79
N GLY A 7 5.90 13.19 11.19
CA GLY A 7 5.47 12.80 12.53
C GLY A 7 3.98 12.48 12.65
N ASP A 8 3.18 12.84 11.64
CA ASP A 8 1.75 12.51 11.59
C ASP A 8 1.54 11.00 11.41
N LEU A 9 0.39 10.49 11.86
CA LEU A 9 0.00 9.09 11.65
C LEU A 9 -0.89 8.94 10.43
N ILE A 10 -0.69 7.84 9.69
CA ILE A 10 -1.62 7.39 8.66
C ILE A 10 -2.13 5.98 8.96
N MET A 11 -3.45 5.81 8.87
CA MET A 11 -4.13 4.52 8.90
C MET A 11 -4.51 4.12 7.48
N LEU A 12 -4.14 2.90 7.08
CA LEU A 12 -4.67 2.28 5.86
C LEU A 12 -5.79 1.32 6.24
N LEU A 13 -6.96 1.50 5.63
CA LEU A 13 -8.17 0.77 5.93
C LEU A 13 -8.50 -0.21 4.81
N ARG A 14 -8.88 -1.42 5.21
CA ARG A 14 -9.55 -2.36 4.31
C ARG A 14 -10.99 -1.88 4.11
N SER A 15 -11.43 -1.83 2.86
CA SER A 15 -12.79 -1.45 2.51
C SER A 15 -13.44 -2.47 1.57
N ALA A 16 -14.76 -2.46 1.51
CA ALA A 16 -15.49 -3.17 0.48
C ALA A 16 -15.57 -2.40 -0.86
N ALA A 17 -15.06 -1.16 -0.91
CA ALA A 17 -15.17 -0.24 -2.05
C ALA A 17 -14.01 -0.37 -3.06
N ASP A 18 -13.46 -1.58 -3.21
CA ASP A 18 -12.41 -1.96 -4.18
C ASP A 18 -11.07 -1.21 -4.11
N THR A 19 -10.92 -0.26 -3.18
CA THR A 19 -9.69 0.51 -2.93
C THR A 19 -9.30 0.48 -1.44
N VAL A 20 -8.03 0.72 -1.16
CA VAL A 20 -7.56 1.05 0.19
C VAL A 20 -8.01 2.47 0.52
N TRP A 21 -8.54 2.68 1.71
CA TRP A 21 -8.86 4.01 2.22
C TRP A 21 -7.78 4.46 3.21
N ALA A 22 -7.64 5.77 3.38
CA ALA A 22 -6.71 6.34 4.33
C ALA A 22 -7.39 7.35 5.26
N SER A 23 -6.97 7.37 6.52
CA SER A 23 -7.32 8.42 7.48
C SER A 23 -6.03 8.87 8.18
N ARG A 24 -5.95 10.15 8.53
CA ARG A 24 -4.77 10.79 9.12
C ARG A 24 -5.05 11.27 10.53
N SER A 25 -4.01 11.33 11.33
CA SER A 25 -4.02 11.95 12.66
C SER A 25 -2.77 12.81 12.82
N GLU A 26 -2.98 14.04 13.28
CA GLU A 26 -1.93 15.05 13.55
C GLU A 26 -1.67 15.22 15.05
N ASP A 27 -2.44 14.51 15.89
CA ASP A 27 -2.44 14.63 17.36
C ASP A 27 -2.04 13.32 18.06
N GLY A 28 -1.20 12.51 17.40
CA GLY A 28 -0.68 11.26 17.98
C GLY A 28 -1.72 10.13 18.06
N GLY A 29 -2.81 10.22 17.31
CA GLY A 29 -3.85 9.19 17.21
C GLY A 29 -5.07 9.44 18.08
N LEU A 30 -5.19 10.62 18.71
CA LEU A 30 -6.35 10.99 19.53
C LEU A 30 -7.58 11.23 18.66
N THR A 31 -7.40 11.95 17.54
CA THR A 31 -8.45 12.17 16.54
C THR A 31 -7.98 11.74 15.16
N TRP A 32 -8.95 11.44 14.30
CA TRP A 32 -8.73 10.91 12.96
C TRP A 32 -9.60 11.67 11.95
N SER A 33 -9.01 12.03 10.81
CA SER A 33 -9.72 12.66 9.72
C SER A 33 -10.79 11.72 9.14
N THR A 34 -11.80 12.27 8.48
CA THR A 34 -12.72 11.47 7.65
C THR A 34 -11.90 10.63 6.65
N PRO A 35 -12.18 9.31 6.53
CA PRO A 35 -11.46 8.47 5.59
C PRO A 35 -11.66 8.92 4.14
N GLU A 36 -10.58 8.87 3.35
CA GLU A 36 -10.58 9.20 1.93
C GLU A 36 -10.07 8.02 1.09
N PRO A 37 -10.59 7.81 -0.14
CA PRO A 37 -10.12 6.75 -1.02
C PRO A 37 -8.69 7.04 -1.50
N THR A 38 -7.86 6.00 -1.57
CA THR A 38 -6.52 6.10 -2.20
C THR A 38 -6.55 5.57 -3.63
N SER A 39 -5.42 5.70 -4.33
CA SER A 39 -5.20 5.07 -5.64
C SER A 39 -4.74 3.59 -5.53
N LEU A 40 -4.67 3.01 -4.34
CA LEU A 40 -4.20 1.63 -4.14
C LEU A 40 -5.37 0.65 -4.24
N PRO A 41 -5.35 -0.34 -5.14
CA PRO A 41 -6.43 -1.30 -5.26
C PRO A 41 -6.57 -2.15 -3.99
N ASN A 42 -7.79 -2.53 -3.63
CA ASN A 42 -8.02 -3.48 -2.55
C ASN A 42 -9.20 -4.41 -2.85
N PRO A 43 -8.96 -5.69 -3.17
CA PRO A 43 -10.01 -6.69 -3.37
C PRO A 43 -10.59 -7.18 -2.02
N ASN A 44 -10.80 -6.28 -1.06
CA ASN A 44 -11.17 -6.59 0.33
C ASN A 44 -10.16 -7.50 1.06
N SER A 45 -8.88 -7.32 0.76
CA SER A 45 -7.76 -8.03 1.39
C SER A 45 -7.09 -7.19 2.48
N LYS A 46 -6.26 -7.83 3.31
CA LYS A 46 -5.42 -7.14 4.28
C LYS A 46 -4.40 -6.26 3.55
N VAL A 47 -4.11 -5.09 4.13
CA VAL A 47 -3.01 -4.20 3.74
C VAL A 47 -2.04 -4.05 4.91
N SER A 48 -0.75 -4.00 4.62
CA SER A 48 0.32 -3.74 5.60
C SER A 48 1.12 -2.51 5.17
N VAL A 49 1.57 -1.70 6.12
CA VAL A 49 2.36 -0.48 5.85
C VAL A 49 3.49 -0.33 6.85
N ILE A 50 4.68 0.07 6.38
CA ILE A 50 5.87 0.35 7.19
C ILE A 50 6.54 1.66 6.76
N LYS A 51 7.27 2.31 7.68
CA LYS A 51 8.14 3.47 7.39
C LYS A 51 9.54 2.97 7.03
N LEU A 52 10.08 3.41 5.90
CA LEU A 52 11.44 3.08 5.47
C LEU A 52 12.43 4.12 6.01
N LEU A 53 13.50 3.65 6.66
CA LEU A 53 14.54 4.49 7.26
C LEU A 53 15.75 4.68 6.33
N GLY A 54 16.72 5.47 6.78
CA GLY A 54 17.99 5.71 6.08
C GLY A 54 17.80 6.52 4.79
N ARG A 55 18.41 6.07 3.69
CA ARG A 55 18.38 6.77 2.38
C ARG A 55 16.98 7.00 1.78
N TRP A 56 15.96 6.39 2.36
CA TRP A 56 14.56 6.51 1.93
C TRP A 56 13.77 7.57 2.71
N GLY A 57 14.41 8.27 3.67
CA GLY A 57 13.91 9.51 4.24
C GLY A 57 12.52 9.41 4.90
N GLY A 58 12.17 8.28 5.49
CA GLY A 58 10.86 8.10 6.13
C GLY A 58 9.71 7.83 5.16
N THR A 59 10.00 7.47 3.89
CA THR A 59 8.98 7.05 2.92
C THR A 59 8.18 5.86 3.43
N LEU A 60 6.85 5.85 3.25
CA LEU A 60 6.04 4.68 3.60
C LEU A 60 5.99 3.66 2.47
N MET A 61 6.09 2.37 2.81
CA MET A 61 5.90 1.25 1.90
C MET A 61 4.65 0.47 2.29
N ALA A 62 3.71 0.33 1.36
CA ALA A 62 2.52 -0.49 1.52
C ALA A 62 2.62 -1.79 0.73
N ALA A 63 2.30 -2.90 1.39
CA ALA A 63 2.13 -4.23 0.80
C ALA A 63 0.64 -4.57 0.75
N LEU A 64 0.15 -4.89 -0.45
CA LEU A 64 -1.26 -5.19 -0.71
C LEU A 64 -1.41 -6.19 -1.86
N ASN A 65 -2.57 -6.83 -1.93
CA ASN A 65 -2.96 -7.60 -3.10
C ASN A 65 -3.39 -6.64 -4.21
N HIS A 66 -2.55 -6.53 -5.24
CA HIS A 66 -2.72 -5.55 -6.31
C HIS A 66 -3.54 -6.11 -7.47
N HIS A 67 -4.82 -6.35 -7.23
CA HIS A 67 -5.79 -6.62 -8.28
C HIS A 67 -7.16 -6.04 -7.89
N PRO A 68 -7.98 -5.63 -8.89
CA PRO A 68 -9.36 -5.26 -8.62
C PRO A 68 -10.12 -6.47 -8.08
N ARG A 69 -11.19 -6.22 -7.32
CA ARG A 69 -12.10 -7.30 -6.92
C ARG A 69 -12.64 -7.97 -8.17
N LEU A 70 -12.43 -9.27 -8.28
CA LEU A 70 -13.00 -10.03 -9.39
C LEU A 70 -14.49 -10.29 -9.14
N ARG A 71 -15.31 -10.23 -10.19
CA ARG A 71 -16.74 -10.56 -10.15
C ARG A 71 -16.96 -11.85 -10.93
N GLY A 72 -17.68 -12.82 -10.35
CA GLY A 72 -18.10 -14.07 -11.01
C GLY A 72 -17.78 -15.34 -10.21
N PRO A 73 -18.53 -16.43 -10.43
CA PRO A 73 -18.24 -17.72 -9.80
C PRO A 73 -16.93 -18.25 -10.40
N HIS A 74 -15.94 -18.60 -9.57
CA HIS A 74 -14.59 -19.10 -9.94
C HIS A 74 -13.52 -18.05 -10.24
N SER A 75 -13.60 -16.86 -9.66
CA SER A 75 -12.54 -15.87 -9.76
C SER A 75 -11.30 -16.20 -8.91
N ARG A 76 -10.48 -17.18 -9.33
CA ARG A 76 -9.17 -17.46 -8.72
C ARG A 76 -8.10 -16.56 -9.35
N THR A 77 -7.78 -15.44 -8.71
CA THR A 77 -6.63 -14.61 -9.11
C THR A 77 -5.33 -15.17 -8.52
N ARG A 78 -4.25 -15.20 -9.30
CA ARG A 78 -2.91 -15.22 -8.72
C ARG A 78 -2.72 -13.93 -7.93
N SER A 79 -2.51 -14.01 -6.62
CA SER A 79 -2.15 -12.86 -5.79
C SER A 79 -0.92 -12.18 -6.39
N ARG A 80 -1.08 -10.93 -6.86
CA ARG A 80 0.05 -10.08 -7.25
C ARG A 80 0.36 -9.18 -6.06
N LEU A 81 1.41 -9.50 -5.32
CA LEU A 81 1.91 -8.62 -4.27
C LEU A 81 2.42 -7.32 -4.92
N GLY A 82 1.87 -6.18 -4.50
CA GLY A 82 2.32 -4.86 -4.92
C GLY A 82 3.03 -4.13 -3.79
N ALA A 83 4.11 -3.43 -4.11
CA ALA A 83 4.79 -2.49 -3.21
C ALA A 83 4.61 -1.06 -3.71
N HIS A 84 4.07 -0.19 -2.87
CA HIS A 84 3.82 1.22 -3.19
C HIS A 84 4.48 2.14 -2.19
N GLY A 85 5.14 3.19 -2.69
CA GLY A 85 5.74 4.25 -1.88
C GLY A 85 4.79 5.44 -1.75
N LEU A 86 4.57 5.96 -0.55
CA LEU A 86 3.94 7.26 -0.34
C LEU A 86 5.01 8.33 -0.13
N SER A 87 5.07 9.31 -1.03
CA SER A 87 5.82 10.55 -0.83
C SER A 87 4.89 11.76 -0.77
N SER A 88 5.43 12.97 -0.58
CA SER A 88 4.67 14.22 -0.70
C SER A 88 3.90 14.37 -2.02
N ARG A 89 4.28 13.62 -3.06
CA ARG A 89 3.59 13.59 -4.37
C ARG A 89 2.58 12.46 -4.51
N GLY A 90 2.12 11.86 -3.40
CA GLY A 90 1.13 10.78 -3.38
C GLY A 90 1.70 9.37 -3.55
N TRP A 91 0.81 8.37 -3.57
CA TRP A 91 1.17 6.96 -3.73
C TRP A 91 1.70 6.71 -5.14
N ARG A 92 2.90 6.13 -5.24
CA ARG A 92 3.48 5.70 -6.52
C ARG A 92 3.79 4.22 -6.48
N ARG A 93 3.42 3.53 -7.56
CA ARG A 93 3.75 2.12 -7.78
C ARG A 93 5.26 2.01 -7.98
N ARG A 94 5.95 1.27 -7.12
CA ARG A 94 7.37 0.97 -7.30
C ARG A 94 7.53 -0.55 -7.28
N TRP A 95 7.22 -1.17 -8.41
CA TRP A 95 7.64 -2.55 -8.68
C TRP A 95 8.11 -2.68 -10.12
N ARG A 96 9.40 -2.97 -10.29
CA ARG A 96 9.91 -3.70 -11.45
C ARG A 96 10.27 -5.11 -10.93
N PRO A 97 9.78 -6.20 -11.53
CA PRO A 97 10.44 -7.48 -11.31
C PRO A 97 11.89 -7.31 -11.75
N ALA A 98 12.83 -7.92 -11.03
CA ALA A 98 14.07 -8.31 -11.68
C ALA A 98 13.65 -9.20 -12.85
N THR A 99 13.94 -8.79 -14.08
CA THR A 99 13.91 -9.70 -15.21
C THR A 99 14.78 -10.88 -14.82
N ALA A 100 14.15 -12.06 -14.68
CA ALA A 100 14.88 -13.32 -14.55
C ALA A 100 15.78 -13.42 -15.78
N GLY A 101 17.06 -13.21 -15.56
CA GLY A 101 18.09 -13.09 -16.58
C GLY A 101 19.45 -13.37 -15.95
N THR A 102 19.55 -14.47 -15.22
CA THR A 102 20.82 -15.11 -14.95
C THR A 102 20.63 -16.58 -15.20
N THR A 103 20.91 -16.98 -16.44
CA THR A 103 21.23 -18.36 -16.77
C THR A 103 22.42 -18.75 -15.89
N ILE A 104 22.21 -19.65 -14.94
CA ILE A 104 23.32 -20.37 -14.34
C ILE A 104 23.66 -21.47 -15.34
N GLN A 105 24.75 -21.27 -16.08
CA GLN A 105 25.47 -22.35 -16.77
C GLN A 105 26.28 -23.11 -15.70
N PRO A 106 26.49 -24.43 -15.88
CA PRO A 106 26.79 -25.38 -14.80
C PRO A 106 28.05 -25.09 -14.01
#